data_AF-A0A261FC09-F1
#
_entry.id   AF-A0A261FC09-F1
#
_cell.length_a   1.000
_cell.length_b   1.000
_cell.length_c   1.000
_cell.angle_alpha   90.00
_cell.angle_beta   90.00
_cell.angle_gamma   90.00
#
_symmetry.space_group_name_H-M   'P 1'
#
loop_
_entity.id
_entity.type
_entity.pdbx_description
1 polymer ?
#
loop_
_entity_poly.entity_id
_entity_poly.type
_entity_poly.pdbx_seq_one_letter_code
_entity_poly.pdbx_strand_id
1 'polypeptide(L)'
;MRQNEERDDGMITTRIVMGRGECKTPNGKLVAVSVRCDDDGIVEARLDGDFLIDDLGDHGCGDNHNDGDDRDNDDNHNDGDDMALIADLERTITRQHVPIDESGFRDDVRRAIDDHPDSELIGTTADAIVVATSRAIADARNTDIDPCDTADGPASPAVNNASPVTANSATTLSDRWHDLALHVVQDPQPYSPPMQMALDQVIAQAVAAGDQPPTLRFWNWGGPAVVIGAYQSVNGEVDEAEAVREGFTVVRRITGGGAMFVRPDDTITYSLYVPESFTHGLDAVESYRLCDEWAFSALHALGIPAVHQPINDIATPSGGKIGGAAQRRFRGTSGTPGCILHHVTMAYRIDGEAMGRILRISKEKLKYKVNKVKAVASANKRVQPLATQTALSRDQIIRGMADHALATIPDAHPGIIPDSMLTQARSLARTRFSDSDWTHRIP
;
A
#
# COMPACT_ATOMS: atom_id res chain seq x y z
N MET A 1 -69.87 -13.02 18.71
CA MET A 1 -69.09 -13.98 19.51
C MET A 1 -68.38 -14.90 18.52
N ARG A 2 -67.05 -15.05 18.62
CA ARG A 2 -66.09 -15.68 17.67
C ARG A 2 -65.76 -14.76 16.48
N GLN A 3 -64.63 -14.05 16.37
CA GLN A 3 -63.18 -14.28 16.63
C GLN A 3 -62.51 -15.34 15.73
N ASN A 4 -61.53 -14.82 14.98
CA ASN A 4 -60.28 -15.36 14.42
C ASN A 4 -60.31 -16.51 13.40
N GLU A 5 -59.72 -16.26 12.22
CA GLU A 5 -58.39 -16.76 11.85
C GLU A 5 -57.99 -16.19 10.48
N GLU A 6 -57.40 -14.98 10.47
CA GLU A 6 -56.50 -14.58 9.38
C GLU A 6 -55.13 -15.20 9.70
N ARG A 7 -54.64 -16.03 8.77
CA ARG A 7 -53.27 -16.55 8.80
C ARG A 7 -52.35 -15.45 8.32
N ASP A 8 -51.59 -14.90 9.24
CA ASP A 8 -50.48 -14.00 8.98
C ASP A 8 -49.25 -14.88 8.65
N ASP A 9 -48.96 -15.05 7.35
CA ASP A 9 -47.69 -15.63 6.90
C ASP A 9 -46.60 -14.57 7.15
N GLY A 10 -46.10 -14.56 8.39
CA GLY A 10 -44.99 -13.73 8.82
C GLY A 10 -43.69 -14.14 8.13
N MET A 11 -43.44 -13.58 6.95
CA MET A 11 -42.12 -13.59 6.33
C MET A 11 -41.23 -12.65 7.14
N ILE A 12 -40.49 -13.20 8.11
CA ILE A 12 -39.45 -12.47 8.84
C ILE A 12 -38.36 -12.14 7.82
N THR A 13 -38.38 -10.94 7.26
CA THR A 13 -37.23 -10.40 6.51
C THR A 13 -36.10 -10.16 7.51
N THR A 14 -35.16 -11.11 7.60
CA THR A 14 -33.94 -10.95 8.38
C THR A 14 -33.21 -9.70 7.92
N ARG A 15 -32.97 -8.77 8.85
CA ARG A 15 -32.37 -7.48 8.50
C ARG A 15 -30.86 -7.66 8.37
N ILE A 16 -30.38 -7.65 7.13
CA ILE A 16 -28.95 -7.69 6.84
C ILE A 16 -28.36 -6.29 7.07
N VAL A 17 -27.32 -6.19 7.89
CA VAL A 17 -26.57 -4.96 8.15
C VAL A 17 -25.11 -5.14 7.79
N MET A 18 -24.51 -4.11 7.19
CA MET A 18 -23.09 -4.08 6.85
C MET A 18 -22.33 -3.33 7.94
N GLY A 19 -21.13 -3.78 8.27
CA GLY A 19 -20.22 -3.02 9.11
C GLY A 19 -18.77 -3.24 8.70
N ARG A 20 -17.92 -2.27 9.03
CA ARG A 20 -16.48 -2.37 8.76
C ARG A 20 -15.67 -1.91 9.94
N GLY A 21 -14.59 -2.64 10.18
CA GLY A 21 -13.60 -2.28 11.17
C GLY A 21 -12.20 -2.29 10.58
N GLU A 22 -11.40 -1.35 11.04
CA GLU A 22 -10.04 -1.14 10.57
C GLU A 22 -9.10 -1.20 11.78
N CYS A 23 -7.95 -1.85 11.64
CA CYS A 23 -6.90 -1.92 12.64
C CYS A 23 -5.54 -1.68 11.97
N LYS A 24 -4.70 -0.82 12.57
CA LYS A 24 -3.33 -0.58 12.08
C LYS A 24 -2.34 -0.85 13.20
N THR A 25 -1.50 -1.86 13.02
CA THR A 25 -0.49 -2.22 14.02
C THR A 25 0.59 -1.12 14.12
N PRO A 26 1.20 -0.91 15.30
CA PRO A 26 2.33 0.02 15.45
C PRO A 26 3.49 -0.40 14.54
N ASN A 27 3.89 0.49 13.61
CA ASN A 27 4.88 0.25 12.56
C ASN A 27 4.52 -0.84 11.53
N GLY A 28 3.27 -1.32 11.50
CA GLY A 28 2.79 -2.24 10.49
C GLY A 28 1.73 -1.65 9.57
N LYS A 29 1.03 -2.57 8.91
CA LYS A 29 0.06 -2.36 7.84
C LYS A 29 -1.36 -2.29 8.40
N LEU A 30 -2.22 -1.58 7.69
CA LEU A 30 -3.66 -1.50 7.89
C LEU A 30 -4.30 -2.81 7.45
N VAL A 31 -5.13 -3.35 8.33
CA VAL A 31 -6.09 -4.41 8.04
C VAL A 31 -7.47 -3.84 8.20
N ALA A 32 -8.36 -4.24 7.31
CA ALA A 32 -9.75 -3.92 7.32
C ALA A 32 -10.57 -5.18 7.14
N VAL A 33 -11.65 -5.30 7.90
CA VAL A 33 -12.60 -6.39 7.79
C VAL A 33 -13.96 -5.78 7.52
N SER A 34 -14.59 -6.18 6.42
CA SER A 34 -15.99 -5.88 6.13
C SER A 34 -16.82 -7.09 6.48
N VAL A 35 -17.89 -6.90 7.24
CA VAL A 35 -18.83 -7.97 7.58
C VAL A 35 -20.23 -7.62 7.10
N ARG A 36 -20.94 -8.64 6.65
CA ARG A 36 -22.39 -8.63 6.49
C ARG A 36 -22.94 -9.48 7.61
N CYS A 37 -23.75 -8.88 8.47
CA CYS A 37 -24.35 -9.54 9.62
C CYS A 37 -25.86 -9.65 9.45
N ASP A 38 -26.42 -10.71 9.99
CA ASP A 38 -27.86 -10.86 10.22
C ASP A 38 -28.15 -11.02 11.72
N ASP A 39 -29.36 -11.42 12.10
CA ASP A 39 -29.73 -11.57 13.50
C ASP A 39 -29.00 -12.75 14.20
N ASP A 40 -28.46 -13.70 13.43
CA ASP A 40 -27.86 -14.96 13.90
C ASP A 40 -26.32 -14.95 13.85
N GLY A 41 -25.69 -14.07 13.07
CA GLY A 41 -24.23 -13.93 13.04
C GLY A 41 -23.67 -13.22 11.81
N ILE A 42 -22.41 -13.54 11.46
CA ILE A 42 -21.76 -13.05 10.25
C ILE A 42 -22.12 -13.99 9.10
N VAL A 43 -22.79 -13.46 8.08
CA VAL A 43 -23.17 -14.23 6.88
C VAL A 43 -22.12 -14.15 5.77
N GLU A 44 -21.28 -13.12 5.81
CA GLU A 44 -20.19 -12.93 4.86
C GLU A 44 -19.14 -12.00 5.49
N ALA A 45 -17.87 -12.32 5.27
CA ALA A 45 -16.75 -11.49 5.69
C ALA A 45 -15.77 -11.31 4.53
N ARG A 46 -15.16 -10.13 4.47
CA ARG A 46 -14.03 -9.84 3.60
C ARG A 46 -12.87 -9.28 4.37
N LEU A 47 -11.67 -9.78 4.07
CA LEU A 47 -10.42 -9.34 4.65
C LEU A 47 -9.64 -8.53 3.62
N ASP A 48 -9.41 -7.25 3.92
CA ASP A 48 -8.73 -6.30 3.05
C ASP A 48 -7.61 -5.58 3.81
N GLY A 49 -6.65 -4.99 3.12
CA GLY A 49 -5.62 -4.20 3.79
C GLY A 49 -4.39 -3.92 2.94
N ASP A 50 -3.46 -3.12 3.47
CA ASP A 50 -2.15 -2.89 2.84
C ASP A 50 -1.05 -3.83 3.37
N PHE A 51 -1.45 -4.93 4.04
CA PHE A 51 -0.61 -6.05 4.38
C PHE A 51 -0.28 -6.87 3.12
N LEU A 52 0.80 -7.64 3.19
CA LEU A 52 1.27 -8.46 2.08
C LEU A 52 1.19 -9.93 2.50
N ILE A 53 1.00 -10.81 1.52
CA ILE A 53 1.15 -12.25 1.68
C ILE A 53 2.31 -12.65 0.79
N ASP A 54 3.24 -13.40 1.35
CA ASP A 54 4.44 -13.87 0.67
C ASP A 54 4.43 -15.39 0.57
N ASP A 55 4.71 -15.93 -0.60
CA ASP A 55 4.81 -17.36 -0.86
C ASP A 55 6.26 -17.81 -0.58
N LEU A 56 6.43 -18.66 0.44
CA LEU A 56 7.70 -19.26 0.84
C LEU A 56 8.01 -20.54 0.02
N GLY A 57 7.14 -20.90 -0.93
CA GLY A 57 7.25 -22.06 -1.81
C GLY A 57 8.35 -21.97 -2.89
N ASP A 58 9.32 -22.86 -2.75
CA ASP A 58 10.40 -23.24 -3.68
C ASP A 58 11.56 -22.26 -3.96
N HIS A 59 12.43 -22.12 -2.96
CA HIS A 59 13.84 -21.76 -3.16
C HIS A 59 14.67 -22.99 -3.58
N GLY A 60 14.46 -23.48 -4.81
CA GLY A 60 15.15 -24.65 -5.36
C GLY A 60 15.98 -24.33 -6.61
N CYS A 61 17.28 -24.06 -6.43
CA CYS A 61 18.25 -24.11 -7.53
C CYS A 61 18.30 -25.53 -8.12
N GLY A 62 18.14 -25.67 -9.44
CA GLY A 62 18.36 -26.92 -10.17
C GLY A 62 18.77 -26.68 -11.61
N ASP A 63 20.07 -26.84 -11.89
CA ASP A 63 20.70 -26.78 -13.21
C ASP A 63 20.07 -27.75 -14.23
N ASN A 64 20.07 -27.30 -15.50
CA ASN A 64 19.77 -28.05 -16.72
C ASN A 64 20.31 -29.51 -16.73
N HIS A 65 19.52 -30.46 -17.24
CA HIS A 65 19.93 -31.37 -18.32
C HIS A 65 18.71 -31.93 -19.09
N ASN A 66 18.86 -31.97 -20.41
CA ASN A 66 17.92 -32.38 -21.45
C ASN A 66 17.73 -33.91 -21.48
N ASP A 67 16.50 -34.40 -21.68
CA ASP A 67 16.16 -35.51 -22.61
C ASP A 67 14.63 -35.75 -22.60
N GLY A 68 14.05 -35.85 -23.79
CA GLY A 68 12.60 -35.89 -23.99
C GLY A 68 11.94 -37.25 -23.74
N ASP A 69 10.64 -37.22 -23.46
CA ASP A 69 9.62 -38.18 -23.96
C ASP A 69 8.23 -37.59 -23.68
N ASP A 70 7.31 -37.78 -24.61
CA ASP A 70 5.91 -37.39 -24.50
C ASP A 70 5.24 -38.09 -23.30
N ARG A 71 4.55 -37.31 -22.45
CA ARG A 71 3.37 -37.77 -21.72
C ARG A 71 2.64 -36.62 -21.02
N ASP A 72 1.34 -36.56 -21.27
CA ASP A 72 0.34 -35.72 -20.59
C ASP A 72 0.60 -35.62 -19.07
N ASN A 73 0.63 -34.40 -18.54
CA ASN A 73 0.33 -34.16 -17.15
C ASN A 73 -0.15 -32.71 -16.95
N ASP A 74 -1.23 -32.60 -16.18
CA ASP A 74 -1.93 -31.38 -15.79
C ASP A 74 -0.99 -30.26 -15.33
N ASP A 75 -0.98 -29.16 -16.09
CA ASP A 75 -0.46 -27.86 -15.63
C ASP A 75 -1.44 -27.27 -14.61
N ASN A 76 -1.29 -27.65 -13.35
CA ASN A 76 -1.92 -27.00 -12.22
C ASN A 76 -0.87 -26.78 -11.13
N HIS A 77 -0.03 -25.76 -11.28
CA HIS A 77 0.92 -25.34 -10.25
C HIS A 77 0.77 -23.85 -9.90
N ASN A 78 0.48 -23.64 -8.60
CA ASN A 78 0.70 -22.47 -7.73
C ASN A 78 0.05 -21.12 -8.04
N ASP A 79 -1.26 -21.12 -8.33
CA ASP A 79 -2.14 -19.94 -8.08
C ASP A 79 -3.01 -20.13 -6.80
N GLY A 80 -2.82 -21.22 -6.07
CA GLY A 80 -3.73 -21.71 -5.02
C GLY A 80 -3.57 -21.06 -3.64
N ASP A 81 -2.34 -20.90 -3.14
CA ASP A 81 -2.11 -20.79 -1.69
C ASP A 81 -2.34 -19.38 -1.12
N ASP A 82 -1.92 -18.30 -1.81
CA ASP A 82 -2.17 -16.91 -1.37
C ASP A 82 -3.68 -16.60 -1.19
N MET A 83 -4.48 -17.01 -2.17
CA MET A 83 -5.93 -16.84 -2.14
C MET A 83 -6.58 -17.85 -1.21
N ALA A 84 -5.95 -19.01 -0.96
CA ALA A 84 -6.43 -19.97 0.02
C ALA A 84 -6.26 -19.45 1.44
N LEU A 85 -5.14 -18.82 1.80
CA LEU A 85 -4.95 -18.20 3.11
C LEU A 85 -5.97 -17.08 3.36
N ILE A 86 -6.17 -16.15 2.41
CA ILE A 86 -7.21 -15.11 2.55
C ILE A 86 -8.59 -15.74 2.66
N ALA A 87 -8.93 -16.69 1.79
CA ALA A 87 -10.24 -17.34 1.81
C ALA A 87 -10.48 -18.12 3.11
N ASP A 88 -9.44 -18.74 3.68
CA ASP A 88 -9.51 -19.47 4.95
C ASP A 88 -9.65 -18.52 6.13
N LEU A 89 -8.98 -17.36 6.10
CA LEU A 89 -9.16 -16.30 7.08
C LEU A 89 -10.57 -15.68 7.00
N GLU A 90 -11.08 -15.39 5.80
CA GLU A 90 -12.45 -14.91 5.59
C GLU A 90 -13.49 -15.93 6.07
N ARG A 91 -13.24 -17.22 5.84
CA ARG A 91 -14.09 -18.31 6.34
C ARG A 91 -14.02 -18.40 7.86
N THR A 92 -12.85 -18.22 8.44
CA THR A 92 -12.63 -18.21 9.90
C THR A 92 -13.36 -17.03 10.56
N ILE A 93 -13.34 -15.86 9.92
CA ILE A 93 -14.12 -14.69 10.35
C ILE A 93 -15.62 -15.00 10.25
N THR A 94 -16.09 -15.51 9.12
CA THR A 94 -17.51 -15.80 8.88
C THR A 94 -18.09 -16.81 9.88
N ARG A 95 -17.27 -17.75 10.39
CA ARG A 95 -17.69 -18.75 11.39
C ARG A 95 -17.84 -18.21 12.82
N GLN A 96 -17.47 -16.96 13.07
CA GLN A 96 -17.57 -16.38 14.40
C GLN A 96 -19.02 -16.12 14.78
N HIS A 97 -19.38 -16.58 15.98
CA HIS A 97 -20.67 -16.30 16.58
C HIS A 97 -20.59 -14.97 17.32
N VAL A 98 -21.70 -14.23 17.33
CA VAL A 98 -21.77 -12.93 18.02
C VAL A 98 -22.51 -13.11 19.36
N PRO A 99 -21.94 -12.67 20.51
CA PRO A 99 -20.69 -11.93 20.68
C PRO A 99 -19.44 -12.81 20.49
N ILE A 100 -18.38 -12.22 19.93
CA ILE A 100 -17.14 -12.94 19.65
C ILE A 100 -16.41 -13.29 20.95
N ASP A 101 -15.97 -14.54 21.05
CA ASP A 101 -14.90 -14.93 21.98
C ASP A 101 -13.53 -14.55 21.36
N GLU A 102 -12.99 -13.39 21.76
CA GLU A 102 -11.74 -12.87 21.20
C GLU A 102 -10.53 -13.80 21.46
N SER A 103 -10.58 -14.65 22.50
CA SER A 103 -9.49 -15.59 22.76
C SER A 103 -9.54 -16.77 21.78
N GLY A 104 -10.70 -17.43 21.67
CA GLY A 104 -10.89 -18.53 20.74
C GLY A 104 -10.71 -18.10 19.28
N PHE A 105 -11.25 -16.93 18.91
CA PHE A 105 -11.10 -16.41 17.56
C PHE A 105 -9.64 -16.11 17.19
N ARG A 106 -8.86 -15.56 18.12
CA ARG A 106 -7.42 -15.33 17.89
C ARG A 106 -6.68 -16.62 17.62
N ASP A 107 -6.99 -17.69 18.36
CA ASP A 107 -6.36 -18.98 18.16
C ASP A 107 -6.80 -19.64 16.85
N ASP A 108 -8.05 -19.44 16.43
CA ASP A 108 -8.54 -19.90 15.13
C ASP A 108 -7.89 -19.15 13.96
N VAL A 109 -7.68 -17.84 14.09
CA VAL A 109 -6.93 -17.05 13.09
C VAL A 109 -5.48 -17.50 13.04
N ARG A 110 -4.83 -17.77 14.18
CA ARG A 110 -3.46 -18.32 14.20
C ARG A 110 -3.39 -19.68 13.53
N ARG A 111 -4.34 -20.57 13.83
CA ARG A 111 -4.43 -21.89 13.18
C ARG A 111 -4.59 -21.76 11.67
N ALA A 112 -5.46 -20.86 11.22
CA ALA A 112 -5.65 -20.60 9.79
C ALA A 112 -4.39 -20.03 9.12
N ILE A 113 -3.49 -19.37 9.86
CA ILE A 113 -2.18 -18.96 9.34
C ILE A 113 -1.21 -20.15 9.34
N ASP A 114 -1.17 -20.93 10.44
CA ASP A 114 -0.29 -22.09 10.60
C ASP A 114 -0.61 -23.23 9.60
N ASP A 115 -1.87 -23.32 9.14
CA ASP A 115 -2.33 -24.28 8.11
C ASP A 115 -1.79 -23.92 6.71
N HIS A 116 -1.22 -22.73 6.52
CA HIS A 116 -0.57 -22.26 5.29
C HIS A 116 0.90 -21.92 5.58
N PRO A 117 1.76 -22.92 5.86
CA PRO A 117 3.15 -22.68 6.29
C PRO A 117 4.01 -22.04 5.18
N ASP A 118 3.57 -22.17 3.93
CA ASP A 118 4.20 -21.57 2.77
C ASP A 118 3.67 -20.15 2.49
N SER A 119 2.81 -19.57 3.34
CA SER A 119 2.29 -18.21 3.16
C SER A 119 2.49 -17.34 4.40
N GLU A 120 3.29 -16.28 4.30
CA GLU A 120 3.55 -15.36 5.42
C GLU A 120 2.75 -14.05 5.31
N LEU A 121 2.02 -13.69 6.37
CA LEU A 121 1.33 -12.40 6.50
C LEU A 121 2.28 -11.30 6.98
N ILE A 122 2.74 -10.47 6.05
CA ILE A 122 3.68 -9.39 6.32
C ILE A 122 2.95 -8.09 6.66
N GLY A 123 3.27 -7.57 7.85
CA GLY A 123 2.82 -6.26 8.32
C GLY A 123 1.49 -6.27 9.08
N THR A 124 0.84 -7.42 9.23
CA THR A 124 -0.35 -7.60 10.07
C THR A 124 -0.13 -8.71 11.11
N THR A 125 -1.05 -8.84 12.06
CA THR A 125 -1.07 -9.91 13.06
C THR A 125 -2.48 -10.47 13.21
N ALA A 126 -2.60 -11.68 13.77
CA ALA A 126 -3.89 -12.26 14.15
C ALA A 126 -4.70 -11.30 15.04
N ASP A 127 -4.03 -10.60 15.97
CA ASP A 127 -4.67 -9.58 16.82
C ASP A 127 -5.29 -8.43 16.02
N ALA A 128 -4.62 -7.98 14.95
CA ALA A 128 -5.14 -6.90 14.11
C ALA A 128 -6.41 -7.34 13.36
N ILE A 129 -6.44 -8.59 12.87
CA ILE A 129 -7.61 -9.19 12.21
C ILE A 129 -8.77 -9.31 13.21
N VAL A 130 -8.50 -9.80 14.43
CA VAL A 130 -9.51 -9.91 15.49
C VAL A 130 -10.09 -8.54 15.84
N VAL A 131 -9.25 -7.53 16.07
CA VAL A 131 -9.69 -6.17 16.38
C VAL A 131 -10.47 -5.54 15.24
N ALA A 132 -10.02 -5.70 13.99
CA ALA A 132 -10.74 -5.21 12.82
C ALA A 132 -12.14 -5.86 12.72
N THR A 133 -12.23 -7.17 12.95
CA THR A 133 -13.51 -7.90 12.93
C THR A 133 -14.45 -7.44 14.06
N SER A 134 -13.97 -7.33 15.30
CA SER A 134 -14.77 -6.84 16.43
C SER A 134 -15.32 -5.43 16.16
N ARG A 135 -14.49 -4.55 15.58
CA ARG A 135 -14.91 -3.20 15.15
C ARG A 135 -15.97 -3.26 14.05
N ALA A 136 -15.82 -4.16 13.07
CA ALA A 136 -16.78 -4.34 11.99
C ALA A 136 -18.17 -4.78 12.47
N ILE A 137 -18.22 -5.71 13.43
CA ILE A 137 -19.48 -6.15 14.02
C ILE A 137 -20.10 -5.06 14.90
N ALA A 138 -19.28 -4.31 15.65
CA ALA A 138 -19.77 -3.19 16.43
C ALA A 138 -20.41 -2.10 15.54
N ASP A 139 -19.74 -1.76 14.43
CA ASP A 139 -20.23 -0.84 13.40
C ASP A 139 -21.55 -1.34 12.77
N ALA A 140 -21.67 -2.65 12.49
CA ALA A 140 -22.90 -3.25 11.98
C ALA A 140 -24.07 -3.22 13.00
N ARG A 141 -23.80 -3.18 14.31
CA ARG A 141 -24.82 -3.36 15.36
C ARG A 141 -25.26 -2.08 16.06
N ASN A 142 -24.54 -0.95 15.95
CA ASN A 142 -24.95 0.31 16.58
C ASN A 142 -24.51 1.56 15.80
N THR A 143 -25.49 2.38 15.41
CA THR A 143 -25.34 3.84 15.41
C THR A 143 -24.98 4.30 16.83
N ASP A 144 -23.82 4.96 16.97
CA ASP A 144 -23.25 5.53 18.20
C ASP A 144 -22.73 4.52 19.26
N ILE A 145 -21.42 4.24 19.21
CA ILE A 145 -20.61 4.05 20.41
C ILE A 145 -19.29 4.85 20.29
N ASP A 146 -19.13 5.80 21.20
CA ASP A 146 -17.93 6.58 21.49
C ASP A 146 -16.83 5.64 22.07
N PRO A 147 -15.54 5.73 21.66
CA PRO A 147 -14.55 4.72 22.03
C PRO A 147 -13.82 5.10 23.33
N CYS A 148 -13.98 4.30 24.40
CA CYS A 148 -13.10 4.33 25.57
C CYS A 148 -13.04 2.98 26.32
N ASP A 149 -11.80 2.56 26.61
CA ASP A 149 -11.29 1.56 27.61
C ASP A 149 -11.77 0.09 27.54
N THR A 150 -10.93 -0.95 27.65
CA THR A 150 -9.78 -1.30 28.53
C THR A 150 -8.85 -2.34 27.83
N ALA A 151 -7.49 -2.30 27.86
CA ALA A 151 -6.51 -2.92 28.80
C ALA A 151 -6.66 -4.46 28.96
N ASP A 152 -5.67 -5.37 28.97
CA ASP A 152 -4.21 -5.40 29.15
C ASP A 152 -3.66 -6.77 28.64
N GLY A 153 -2.39 -6.84 28.24
CA GLY A 153 -1.67 -8.11 27.96
C GLY A 153 -0.15 -7.85 27.75
N PRO A 154 0.75 -8.71 28.25
CA PRO A 154 2.10 -8.29 28.64
C PRO A 154 3.05 -8.05 27.46
N ALA A 155 3.92 -7.05 27.64
CA ALA A 155 5.01 -6.73 26.74
C ALA A 155 6.03 -7.88 26.68
N SER A 156 6.17 -8.51 25.51
CA SER A 156 7.33 -9.33 25.18
C SER A 156 8.50 -8.44 24.71
N PRO A 157 9.75 -8.79 25.05
CA PRO A 157 10.88 -7.89 24.90
C PRO A 157 11.26 -7.72 23.43
N ALA A 158 11.61 -6.49 23.06
CA ALA A 158 12.18 -6.16 21.77
C ALA A 158 13.49 -6.94 21.56
N VAL A 159 13.49 -7.84 20.57
CA VAL A 159 14.71 -8.47 20.06
C VAL A 159 15.41 -7.43 19.20
N ASN A 160 16.34 -6.70 19.82
CA ASN A 160 17.29 -5.85 19.12
C ASN A 160 18.32 -6.74 18.40
N ASN A 161 18.04 -7.10 17.16
CA ASN A 161 19.07 -7.55 16.21
C ASN A 161 19.04 -6.65 14.98
N ALA A 162 19.53 -5.43 15.14
CA ALA A 162 19.98 -4.61 14.02
C ALA A 162 21.49 -4.47 14.14
N SER A 163 22.22 -5.31 13.40
CA SER A 163 23.65 -5.08 13.16
C SER A 163 23.83 -3.72 12.47
N PRO A 164 24.85 -2.93 12.81
CA PRO A 164 25.10 -1.66 12.16
C PRO A 164 25.51 -1.93 10.71
N VAL A 165 24.62 -1.59 9.76
CA VAL A 165 24.97 -1.60 8.34
C VAL A 165 25.92 -0.44 8.11
N THR A 166 27.19 -0.75 7.94
CA THR A 166 28.24 0.20 7.58
C THR A 166 27.91 0.82 6.24
N ALA A 167 27.85 2.15 6.21
CA ALA A 167 27.82 2.94 4.98
C ALA A 167 29.10 2.65 4.19
N ASN A 168 29.01 1.78 3.17
CA ASN A 168 30.10 1.53 2.25
C ASN A 168 29.76 2.04 0.85
N SER A 169 30.78 2.69 0.29
CA SER A 169 30.95 3.30 -1.03
C SER A 169 30.21 2.66 -2.20
N ALA A 170 29.66 3.52 -3.07
CA ALA A 170 29.29 3.29 -4.47
C ALA A 170 28.60 1.93 -4.72
N THR A 171 27.29 1.88 -4.46
CA THR A 171 26.45 0.73 -4.79
C THR A 171 26.33 0.58 -6.30
N THR A 172 27.09 -0.37 -6.86
CA THR A 172 26.79 -0.98 -8.15
C THR A 172 25.38 -1.55 -8.09
N LEU A 173 24.55 -1.24 -9.08
CA LEU A 173 23.19 -1.78 -9.18
C LEU A 173 23.25 -3.30 -9.34
N SER A 174 22.25 -4.03 -8.84
CA SER A 174 22.18 -5.47 -9.07
C SER A 174 22.07 -5.81 -10.56
N ASP A 175 22.48 -7.02 -10.92
CA ASP A 175 22.45 -7.51 -12.31
C ASP A 175 21.03 -7.45 -12.92
N ARG A 176 19.99 -7.58 -12.09
CA ARG A 176 18.59 -7.46 -12.53
C ARG A 176 18.28 -6.11 -13.18
N TRP A 177 18.95 -5.03 -12.76
CA TRP A 177 18.81 -3.71 -13.41
C TRP A 177 19.46 -3.65 -14.79
N HIS A 178 20.44 -4.52 -15.08
CA HIS A 178 21.15 -4.54 -16.35
C HIS A 178 20.31 -5.16 -17.48
N ASP A 179 19.33 -6.00 -17.13
CA ASP A 179 18.43 -6.64 -18.09
C ASP A 179 17.21 -5.77 -18.47
N LEU A 180 17.07 -4.60 -17.85
CA LEU A 180 15.97 -3.68 -18.12
C LEU A 180 16.35 -2.66 -19.21
N ALA A 181 15.72 -2.77 -20.38
CA ALA A 181 15.70 -1.68 -21.36
C ALA A 181 14.82 -0.52 -20.87
N LEU A 182 15.30 0.21 -19.86
CA LEU A 182 14.51 1.16 -19.07
C LEU A 182 14.28 2.48 -19.81
N HIS A 183 13.02 2.88 -19.94
CA HIS A 183 12.64 4.21 -20.42
C HIS A 183 12.59 5.20 -19.26
N VAL A 184 13.50 6.18 -19.23
CA VAL A 184 13.47 7.26 -18.25
C VAL A 184 12.63 8.42 -18.80
N VAL A 185 11.46 8.62 -18.22
CA VAL A 185 10.46 9.59 -18.66
C VAL A 185 10.41 10.76 -17.69
N GLN A 186 10.43 11.97 -18.22
CA GLN A 186 10.09 13.19 -17.49
C GLN A 186 8.80 13.75 -18.07
N ASP A 187 7.77 13.89 -17.25
CA ASP A 187 6.53 14.50 -17.70
C ASP A 187 6.80 15.94 -18.19
N PRO A 188 6.27 16.33 -19.35
CA PRO A 188 6.53 17.65 -19.92
C PRO A 188 5.83 18.79 -19.15
N GLN A 189 4.84 18.45 -18.31
CA GLN A 189 4.05 19.38 -17.53
C GLN A 189 3.47 18.67 -16.30
N PRO A 190 3.10 19.42 -15.24
CA PRO A 190 2.36 18.84 -14.14
C PRO A 190 0.93 18.44 -14.57
N TYR A 191 0.41 17.37 -13.97
CA TYR A 191 -0.97 16.92 -14.17
C TYR A 191 -1.78 16.97 -12.87
N SER A 192 -3.10 17.17 -12.98
CA SER A 192 -4.00 17.18 -11.83
C SER A 192 -3.90 15.88 -11.00
N PRO A 193 -4.18 15.89 -9.68
CA PRO A 193 -4.07 14.69 -8.85
C PRO A 193 -4.84 13.46 -9.38
N PRO A 194 -6.10 13.55 -9.88
CA PRO A 194 -6.79 12.41 -10.48
C PRO A 194 -6.10 11.85 -11.73
N MET A 195 -5.54 12.75 -12.56
CA MET A 195 -4.80 12.36 -13.77
C MET A 195 -3.52 11.61 -13.42
N GLN A 196 -2.84 11.98 -12.34
CA GLN A 196 -1.64 11.27 -11.91
C GLN A 196 -1.96 9.84 -11.46
N MET A 197 -3.04 9.65 -10.71
CA MET A 197 -3.50 8.31 -10.32
C MET A 197 -3.89 7.47 -11.53
N ALA A 198 -4.53 8.10 -12.53
CA ALA A 198 -4.90 7.43 -13.77
C ALA A 198 -3.69 7.03 -14.62
N LEU A 199 -2.67 7.89 -14.72
CA LEU A 199 -1.45 7.59 -15.47
C LEU A 199 -0.66 6.45 -14.83
N ASP A 200 -0.54 6.42 -13.50
CA ASP A 200 0.08 5.29 -12.80
C ASP A 200 -0.62 3.98 -13.16
N GLN A 201 -1.96 3.96 -13.18
CA GLN A 201 -2.70 2.75 -13.55
C GLN A 201 -2.52 2.38 -15.03
N VAL A 202 -2.69 3.33 -15.95
CA VAL A 202 -2.61 3.07 -17.40
C VAL A 202 -1.24 2.57 -17.81
N ILE A 203 -0.17 3.20 -17.30
CA ILE A 203 1.20 2.79 -17.63
C ILE A 203 1.49 1.40 -17.05
N ALA A 204 1.12 1.15 -15.78
CA ALA A 204 1.32 -0.17 -15.19
C ALA A 204 0.58 -1.28 -15.94
N GLN A 205 -0.65 -1.01 -16.40
CA GLN A 205 -1.41 -1.96 -17.23
C GLN A 205 -0.79 -2.18 -18.60
N ALA A 206 -0.24 -1.13 -19.23
CA ALA A 206 0.45 -1.26 -20.51
C ALA A 206 1.77 -2.03 -20.40
N VAL A 207 2.55 -1.81 -19.33
CA VAL A 207 3.74 -2.61 -19.04
C VAL A 207 3.33 -4.06 -18.76
N ALA A 208 2.26 -4.28 -18.00
CA ALA A 208 1.76 -5.62 -17.70
C ALA A 208 1.37 -6.41 -18.95
N ALA A 209 0.81 -5.73 -19.96
CA ALA A 209 0.44 -6.31 -21.23
C ALA A 209 1.63 -6.50 -22.20
N GLY A 210 2.79 -5.89 -21.92
CA GLY A 210 3.93 -5.84 -22.85
C GLY A 210 3.81 -4.76 -23.94
N ASP A 211 2.81 -3.89 -23.86
CA ASP A 211 2.57 -2.77 -24.79
C ASP A 211 3.45 -1.54 -24.49
N GLN A 212 4.07 -1.51 -23.31
CA GLN A 212 4.97 -0.45 -22.86
C GLN A 212 6.24 -1.09 -22.28
N PRO A 213 7.43 -0.59 -22.63
CA PRO A 213 8.68 -1.04 -22.02
C PRO A 213 8.76 -0.65 -20.54
N PRO A 214 9.65 -1.30 -19.76
CA PRO A 214 9.93 -0.91 -18.38
C PRO A 214 10.18 0.60 -18.32
N THR A 215 9.52 1.30 -17.40
CA THR A 215 9.49 2.76 -17.38
C THR A 215 9.82 3.28 -15.98
N LEU A 216 10.73 4.25 -15.90
CA LEU A 216 10.95 5.09 -14.73
C LEU A 216 10.45 6.49 -15.04
N ARG A 217 9.39 6.94 -14.38
CA ARG A 217 8.71 8.20 -14.66
C ARG A 217 8.86 9.19 -13.51
N PHE A 218 9.43 10.35 -13.79
CA PHE A 218 9.41 11.52 -12.91
C PHE A 218 8.26 12.44 -13.30
N TRP A 219 7.45 12.85 -12.32
CA TRP A 219 6.24 13.62 -12.59
C TRP A 219 5.93 14.64 -11.50
N ASN A 220 5.16 15.67 -11.87
CA ASN A 220 4.85 16.81 -11.00
C ASN A 220 3.35 16.94 -10.75
N TRP A 221 2.98 17.44 -9.57
CA TRP A 221 1.58 17.64 -9.18
C TRP A 221 1.03 18.95 -9.72
N GLY A 222 -0.15 18.89 -10.35
CA GLY A 222 -0.87 20.07 -10.85
C GLY A 222 -1.63 20.84 -9.78
N GLY A 223 -1.67 20.34 -8.55
CA GLY A 223 -2.30 21.00 -7.42
C GLY A 223 -2.06 20.26 -6.10
N PRO A 224 -2.37 20.88 -4.94
CA PRO A 224 -2.28 20.24 -3.63
C PRO A 224 -3.22 19.04 -3.53
N ALA A 225 -2.74 17.97 -2.90
CA ALA A 225 -3.50 16.73 -2.79
C ALA A 225 -3.31 16.01 -1.46
N VAL A 226 -4.38 15.35 -1.01
CA VAL A 226 -4.30 14.26 -0.03
C VAL A 226 -4.54 12.97 -0.79
N VAL A 227 -3.56 12.08 -0.78
CA VAL A 227 -3.62 10.81 -1.51
C VAL A 227 -3.81 9.68 -0.51
N ILE A 228 -5.02 9.15 -0.41
CA ILE A 228 -5.30 8.01 0.46
C ILE A 228 -4.97 6.69 -0.24
N GLY A 229 -4.55 5.69 0.54
CA GLY A 229 -4.28 4.34 0.06
C GLY A 229 -5.54 3.61 -0.36
N ALA A 230 -5.38 2.57 -1.19
CA ALA A 230 -6.49 1.80 -1.74
C ALA A 230 -7.47 1.27 -0.68
N TYR A 231 -6.97 0.93 0.52
CA TYR A 231 -7.73 0.30 1.61
C TYR A 231 -8.13 1.24 2.75
N GLN A 232 -7.76 2.52 2.67
CA GLN A 232 -8.05 3.50 3.71
C GLN A 232 -9.47 4.07 3.59
N SER A 233 -10.10 4.39 4.70
CA SER A 233 -11.33 5.17 4.72
C SER A 233 -11.04 6.68 4.65
N VAL A 234 -11.76 7.44 3.83
CA VAL A 234 -11.63 8.91 3.77
C VAL A 234 -11.93 9.50 5.15
N ASN A 235 -13.05 9.08 5.76
CA ASN A 235 -13.48 9.51 7.09
C ASN A 235 -12.45 9.21 8.18
N GLY A 236 -11.69 8.12 8.07
CA GLY A 236 -10.66 7.75 9.05
C GLY A 236 -9.40 8.61 8.95
N GLU A 237 -9.07 9.10 7.75
CA GLU A 237 -7.75 9.66 7.43
C GLU A 237 -7.76 11.16 7.17
N VAL A 238 -8.89 11.74 6.75
CA VAL A 238 -8.94 13.11 6.22
C VAL A 238 -10.06 13.91 6.87
N ASP A 239 -9.76 15.16 7.24
CA ASP A 239 -10.76 16.20 7.44
C ASP A 239 -11.05 16.86 6.08
N GLU A 240 -12.06 16.37 5.37
CA GLU A 240 -12.38 16.83 4.02
C GLU A 240 -12.84 18.29 3.97
N ALA A 241 -13.56 18.75 4.99
CA ALA A 241 -14.00 20.14 5.06
C ALA A 241 -12.77 21.06 5.12
N GLU A 242 -11.78 20.69 5.92
CA GLU A 242 -10.50 21.41 6.01
C GLU A 242 -9.68 21.29 4.72
N ALA A 243 -9.62 20.10 4.12
CA ALA A 243 -8.94 19.88 2.84
C ALA A 243 -9.50 20.81 1.75
N VAL A 244 -10.84 20.86 1.60
CA VAL A 244 -11.53 21.74 0.65
C VAL A 244 -11.23 23.21 0.96
N ARG A 245 -11.29 23.61 2.24
CA ARG A 245 -11.03 24.99 2.67
C ARG A 245 -9.60 25.44 2.32
N GLU A 246 -8.63 24.54 2.37
CA GLU A 246 -7.23 24.81 2.02
C GLU A 246 -6.87 24.51 0.56
N GLY A 247 -7.85 24.14 -0.27
CA GLY A 247 -7.67 23.89 -1.71
C GLY A 247 -6.99 22.56 -2.06
N PHE A 248 -7.08 21.56 -1.18
CA PHE A 248 -6.57 20.22 -1.42
C PHE A 248 -7.60 19.34 -2.12
N THR A 249 -7.15 18.61 -3.14
CA THR A 249 -7.94 17.54 -3.74
C THR A 249 -7.70 16.23 -2.99
N VAL A 250 -8.76 15.57 -2.52
CA VAL A 250 -8.64 14.22 -1.95
C VAL A 250 -8.78 13.20 -3.08
N VAL A 251 -7.80 12.31 -3.23
CA VAL A 251 -7.81 11.25 -4.25
C VAL A 251 -7.41 9.90 -3.65
N ARG A 252 -8.01 8.82 -4.15
CA ARG A 252 -7.64 7.43 -3.80
C ARG A 252 -6.72 6.84 -4.87
N ARG A 253 -5.54 6.38 -4.46
CA ARG A 253 -4.61 5.65 -5.33
C ARG A 253 -4.94 4.16 -5.39
N ILE A 254 -4.40 3.48 -6.40
CA ILE A 254 -4.58 2.03 -6.60
C ILE A 254 -3.65 1.17 -5.75
N THR A 255 -2.60 1.72 -5.15
CA THR A 255 -1.68 1.02 -4.25
C THR A 255 -2.14 1.13 -2.79
N GLY A 256 -1.73 0.17 -1.95
CA GLY A 256 -1.90 0.25 -0.51
C GLY A 256 -1.01 1.33 0.13
N GLY A 257 -0.93 1.36 1.47
CA GLY A 257 -0.11 2.29 2.25
C GLY A 257 -0.94 3.40 2.91
N GLY A 258 -0.26 4.22 3.71
CA GLY A 258 -0.89 5.36 4.40
C GLY A 258 -1.23 6.55 3.50
N ALA A 259 -1.90 7.55 4.08
CA ALA A 259 -2.25 8.78 3.39
C ALA A 259 -0.99 9.65 3.17
N MET A 260 -0.92 10.29 2.01
CA MET A 260 0.15 11.22 1.66
C MET A 260 -0.39 12.64 1.57
N PHE A 261 0.38 13.59 2.10
CA PHE A 261 0.09 15.02 2.00
C PHE A 261 1.06 15.64 0.99
N VAL A 262 0.53 16.27 -0.04
CA VAL A 262 1.31 16.73 -1.19
C VAL A 262 1.04 18.18 -1.49
N ARG A 263 2.12 18.93 -1.71
CA ARG A 263 2.08 20.23 -2.40
C ARG A 263 3.07 20.21 -3.58
N PRO A 264 2.71 20.80 -4.73
CA PRO A 264 3.52 20.73 -5.94
C PRO A 264 5.02 21.01 -5.73
N ASP A 265 5.35 22.13 -5.10
CA ASP A 265 6.75 22.57 -4.95
C ASP A 265 7.49 21.94 -3.76
N ASP A 266 6.79 21.15 -2.95
CA ASP A 266 7.30 20.60 -1.69
C ASP A 266 7.52 19.08 -1.77
N THR A 267 7.16 18.47 -2.90
CA THR A 267 7.12 17.01 -3.04
C THR A 267 7.85 16.56 -4.29
N ILE A 268 8.73 15.57 -4.16
CA ILE A 268 9.35 14.85 -5.29
C ILE A 268 8.59 13.53 -5.45
N THR A 269 8.21 13.20 -6.68
CA THR A 269 7.48 11.96 -6.96
C THR A 269 8.03 11.28 -8.21
N TYR A 270 8.22 9.97 -8.11
CA TYR A 270 8.57 9.13 -9.24
C TYR A 270 7.83 7.79 -9.14
N SER A 271 7.63 7.15 -10.28
CA SER A 271 7.02 5.83 -10.41
C SER A 271 7.90 4.95 -11.28
N LEU A 272 8.13 3.71 -10.84
CA LEU A 272 8.79 2.65 -11.56
C LEU A 272 7.74 1.61 -11.96
N TYR A 273 7.74 1.23 -13.23
CA TYR A 273 6.87 0.21 -13.81
C TYR A 273 7.77 -0.82 -14.48
N VAL A 274 7.88 -2.00 -13.89
CA VAL A 274 8.80 -3.06 -14.34
C VAL A 274 8.06 -4.39 -14.47
N PRO A 275 8.50 -5.31 -15.34
CA PRO A 275 7.92 -6.65 -15.44
C PRO A 275 7.83 -7.35 -14.10
N GLU A 276 6.84 -8.23 -13.92
CA GLU A 276 6.68 -8.98 -12.67
C GLU A 276 7.90 -9.88 -12.37
N SER A 277 8.52 -10.41 -13.43
CA SER A 277 9.76 -11.20 -13.35
C SER A 277 10.94 -10.45 -12.72
N PHE A 278 10.92 -9.11 -12.71
CA PHE A 278 12.00 -8.30 -12.13
C PHE A 278 12.24 -8.64 -10.66
N THR A 279 11.19 -8.95 -9.90
CA THR A 279 11.29 -9.33 -8.49
C THR A 279 10.95 -10.80 -8.26
N HIS A 280 11.08 -11.65 -9.28
CA HIS A 280 10.79 -13.07 -9.14
C HIS A 280 11.71 -13.73 -8.09
N GLY A 281 11.09 -14.48 -7.17
CA GLY A 281 11.75 -15.17 -6.06
C GLY A 281 12.22 -14.26 -4.93
N LEU A 282 11.68 -13.03 -4.82
CA LEU A 282 12.01 -12.08 -3.75
C LEU A 282 10.81 -11.84 -2.85
N ASP A 283 11.08 -11.76 -1.54
CA ASP A 283 10.07 -11.34 -0.57
C ASP A 283 9.65 -9.88 -0.77
N ALA A 284 8.62 -9.45 -0.03
CA ALA A 284 8.16 -8.08 -0.09
C ALA A 284 9.25 -7.04 0.25
N VAL A 285 10.05 -7.24 1.31
CA VAL A 285 11.08 -6.29 1.74
C VAL A 285 12.21 -6.19 0.71
N GLU A 286 12.63 -7.32 0.16
CA GLU A 286 13.62 -7.45 -0.90
C GLU A 286 13.13 -6.82 -2.20
N SER A 287 11.86 -7.00 -2.55
CA SER A 287 11.25 -6.33 -3.70
C SER A 287 11.31 -4.81 -3.59
N TYR A 288 10.99 -4.23 -2.42
CA TYR A 288 11.11 -2.79 -2.19
C TYR A 288 12.57 -2.33 -2.28
N ARG A 289 13.50 -3.06 -1.63
CA ARG A 289 14.93 -2.74 -1.69
C ARG A 289 15.44 -2.74 -3.13
N LEU A 290 15.16 -3.79 -3.90
CA LEU A 290 15.58 -3.90 -5.29
C LEU A 290 15.04 -2.73 -6.13
N CYS A 291 13.75 -2.39 -5.98
CA CYS A 291 13.13 -1.28 -6.70
C CYS A 291 13.69 0.10 -6.31
N ASP A 292 14.20 0.25 -5.09
CA ASP A 292 14.78 1.50 -4.58
C ASP A 292 16.30 1.61 -4.82
N GLU A 293 17.01 0.53 -5.20
CA GLU A 293 18.48 0.51 -5.39
C GLU A 293 18.98 1.69 -6.24
N TRP A 294 18.37 1.92 -7.40
CA TRP A 294 18.74 3.00 -8.31
C TRP A 294 18.55 4.38 -7.67
N ALA A 295 17.46 4.58 -6.93
CA ALA A 295 17.12 5.86 -6.33
C ALA A 295 18.10 6.18 -5.21
N PHE A 296 18.52 5.18 -4.45
CA PHE A 296 19.53 5.31 -3.41
C PHE A 296 20.90 5.63 -3.98
N SER A 297 21.30 4.90 -5.03
CA SER A 297 22.53 5.19 -5.78
C SER A 297 22.55 6.66 -6.28
N ALA A 298 21.45 7.12 -6.85
CA ALA A 298 21.29 8.49 -7.32
C ALA A 298 21.33 9.53 -6.19
N LEU A 299 20.61 9.30 -5.08
CA LEU A 299 20.61 10.20 -3.93
C LEU A 299 22.01 10.30 -3.31
N HIS A 300 22.75 9.19 -3.22
CA HIS A 300 24.12 9.17 -2.72
C HIS A 300 25.07 9.94 -3.65
N ALA A 301 24.92 9.80 -4.97
CA ALA A 301 25.69 10.59 -5.95
C ALA A 301 25.42 12.10 -5.83
N LEU A 302 24.22 12.49 -5.40
CA LEU A 302 23.84 13.87 -5.09
C LEU A 302 24.24 14.33 -3.67
N GLY A 303 24.96 13.48 -2.91
CA GLY A 303 25.42 13.79 -1.56
C GLY A 303 24.33 13.66 -0.48
N ILE A 304 23.19 13.03 -0.79
CA ILE A 304 22.11 12.77 0.17
C ILE A 304 22.28 11.33 0.68
N PRO A 305 22.68 11.10 1.95
CA PRO A 305 22.93 9.76 2.47
C PRO A 305 21.59 9.07 2.81
N ALA A 306 20.85 8.61 1.80
CA ALA A 306 19.59 7.90 1.99
C ALA A 306 19.83 6.48 2.54
N VAL A 307 18.99 6.04 3.47
CA VAL A 307 19.00 4.69 4.07
C VAL A 307 17.59 4.11 4.08
N HIS A 308 17.51 2.79 3.92
CA HIS A 308 16.24 2.09 3.85
C HIS A 308 15.80 1.77 5.27
N GLN A 309 14.59 2.18 5.62
CA GLN A 309 13.94 1.83 6.86
C GLN A 309 12.75 0.92 6.50
N PRO A 310 12.87 -0.40 6.69
CA PRO A 310 11.84 -1.34 6.29
C PRO A 310 10.45 -1.03 6.90
N ILE A 311 9.36 -1.37 6.20
CA ILE A 311 9.37 -2.09 4.91
C ILE A 311 9.57 -1.18 3.68
N ASN A 312 9.21 0.10 3.75
CA ASN A 312 9.07 0.95 2.56
C ASN A 312 9.46 2.42 2.78
N ASP A 313 10.16 2.73 3.87
CA ASP A 313 10.53 4.10 4.21
C ASP A 313 11.94 4.43 3.72
N ILE A 314 12.07 5.61 3.08
CA ILE A 314 13.37 6.20 2.75
C ILE A 314 13.68 7.22 3.82
N ALA A 315 14.80 7.07 4.51
CA ALA A 315 15.22 7.92 5.61
C ALA A 315 16.67 8.39 5.41
N THR A 316 17.19 9.15 6.37
CA THR A 316 18.62 9.45 6.49
C THR A 316 19.18 8.91 7.82
N PRO A 317 20.49 8.68 7.95
CA PRO A 317 21.11 8.12 9.16
C PRO A 317 20.81 8.88 10.45
N SER A 318 20.46 10.16 10.36
CA SER A 318 19.98 10.98 11.48
C SER A 318 18.59 10.59 11.99
N GLY A 319 17.93 9.60 11.35
CA GLY A 319 16.62 9.06 11.74
C GLY A 319 15.42 9.82 11.16
N GLY A 320 15.65 10.73 10.21
CA GLY A 320 14.59 11.50 9.56
C GLY A 320 14.06 10.81 8.31
N LYS A 321 12.76 10.50 8.28
CA LYS A 321 12.09 10.01 7.06
C LYS A 321 12.07 11.13 6.01
N ILE A 322 12.54 10.82 4.80
CA ILE A 322 12.52 11.71 3.63
C ILE A 322 11.49 11.30 2.59
N GLY A 323 11.03 10.05 2.60
CA GLY A 323 10.01 9.57 1.68
C GLY A 323 9.47 8.21 2.04
N GLY A 324 8.52 7.73 1.25
CA GLY A 324 8.00 6.38 1.37
C GLY A 324 7.52 5.87 0.02
N ALA A 325 7.66 4.56 -0.16
CA ALA A 325 7.25 3.84 -1.35
C ALA A 325 5.91 3.12 -1.15
N ALA A 326 5.21 2.81 -2.23
CA ALA A 326 4.15 1.83 -2.22
C ALA A 326 4.19 1.01 -3.52
N GLN A 327 3.83 -0.26 -3.39
CA GLN A 327 3.83 -1.19 -4.51
C GLN A 327 2.43 -1.75 -4.81
N ARG A 328 2.21 -2.11 -6.07
CA ARG A 328 1.11 -2.98 -6.52
C ARG A 328 1.60 -3.87 -7.65
N ARG A 329 1.25 -5.15 -7.56
CA ARG A 329 1.46 -6.13 -8.63
C ARG A 329 0.23 -6.20 -9.54
N PHE A 330 0.47 -6.27 -10.84
CA PHE A 330 -0.48 -6.54 -11.88
C PHE A 330 -0.04 -7.86 -12.52
N ARG A 331 -0.72 -8.95 -12.18
CA ARG A 331 -0.33 -10.28 -12.65
C ARG A 331 -0.39 -10.35 -14.17
N GLY A 332 0.63 -10.96 -14.76
CA GLY A 332 0.59 -11.37 -16.16
C GLY A 332 -0.36 -12.55 -16.35
N THR A 333 -0.92 -12.71 -17.54
CA THR A 333 -1.47 -13.97 -18.06
C THR A 333 -0.46 -14.65 -18.98
N SER A 334 -0.72 -15.90 -19.40
CA SER A 334 0.11 -16.60 -20.40
C SER A 334 0.42 -15.70 -21.61
N GLY A 335 1.71 -15.44 -21.84
CA GLY A 335 2.20 -14.57 -22.91
C GLY A 335 2.34 -13.08 -22.58
N THR A 336 2.05 -12.64 -21.34
CA THR A 336 2.24 -11.25 -20.90
C THR A 336 3.16 -11.17 -19.69
N PRO A 337 4.00 -10.12 -19.58
CA PRO A 337 5.05 -10.04 -18.56
C PRO A 337 4.56 -9.70 -17.14
N GLY A 338 3.32 -9.23 -16.97
CA GLY A 338 2.87 -8.63 -15.71
C GLY A 338 3.63 -7.34 -15.38
N CYS A 339 3.26 -6.67 -14.29
CA CYS A 339 3.91 -5.43 -13.88
C CYS A 339 3.94 -5.26 -12.37
N ILE A 340 5.04 -4.71 -11.87
CA ILE A 340 5.17 -4.13 -10.55
C ILE A 340 5.17 -2.62 -10.72
N LEU A 341 4.16 -1.98 -10.16
CA LEU A 341 4.14 -0.54 -9.95
C LEU A 341 4.80 -0.27 -8.59
N HIS A 342 5.95 0.39 -8.57
CA HIS A 342 6.61 0.91 -7.37
C HIS A 342 6.71 2.42 -7.47
N HIS A 343 5.97 3.15 -6.64
CA HIS A 343 5.99 4.61 -6.67
C HIS A 343 6.40 5.22 -5.33
N VAL A 344 7.09 6.35 -5.39
CA VAL A 344 7.70 6.97 -4.23
C VAL A 344 7.32 8.43 -4.17
N THR A 345 6.96 8.86 -2.97
CA THR A 345 6.78 10.28 -2.65
C THR A 345 7.81 10.67 -1.59
N MET A 346 8.64 11.66 -1.92
CA MET A 346 9.63 12.24 -1.02
C MET A 346 9.28 13.68 -0.65
N ALA A 347 9.46 14.02 0.63
CA ALA A 347 9.28 15.36 1.14
C ALA A 347 10.52 16.22 0.84
N TYR A 348 10.38 17.17 -0.09
CA TYR A 348 11.37 18.23 -0.27
C TYR A 348 11.23 19.30 0.82
N ARG A 349 10.00 19.73 1.10
CA ARG A 349 9.58 20.54 2.25
C ARG A 349 8.31 19.95 2.85
N ILE A 350 7.93 20.39 4.05
CA ILE A 350 6.65 19.98 4.65
C ILE A 350 6.03 21.13 5.44
N ASP A 351 4.75 21.38 5.19
CA ASP A 351 3.92 22.22 6.05
C ASP A 351 3.19 21.33 7.06
N GLY A 352 3.86 21.12 8.18
CA GLY A 352 3.36 20.28 9.25
C GLY A 352 2.08 20.80 9.91
N GLU A 353 1.82 22.11 9.85
CA GLU A 353 0.60 22.68 10.44
C GLU A 353 -0.62 22.37 9.57
N ALA A 354 -0.54 22.63 8.27
CA ALA A 354 -1.59 22.27 7.32
C ALA A 354 -1.83 20.76 7.31
N MET A 355 -0.75 19.96 7.26
CA MET A 355 -0.85 18.50 7.34
C MET A 355 -1.56 18.05 8.62
N GLY A 356 -1.25 18.65 9.78
CA GLY A 356 -1.87 18.30 11.06
C GLY A 356 -3.32 18.76 11.23
N ARG A 357 -3.79 19.71 10.42
CA ARG A 357 -5.20 20.11 10.34
C ARG A 357 -5.99 19.18 9.42
N ILE A 358 -5.40 18.83 8.28
CA ILE A 358 -6.07 18.07 7.20
C ILE A 358 -6.05 16.57 7.46
N LEU A 359 -4.95 15.99 7.95
CA LEU A 359 -4.87 14.56 8.22
C LEU A 359 -5.37 14.22 9.63
N ARG A 360 -6.28 13.25 9.70
CA ARG A 360 -6.74 12.67 10.96
C ARG A 360 -5.68 11.69 11.46
N ILE A 361 -5.06 12.00 12.59
CA ILE A 361 -4.13 11.08 13.25
C ILE A 361 -4.97 10.06 14.04
N SER A 362 -4.80 8.76 13.75
CA SER A 362 -5.52 7.69 14.47
C SER A 362 -5.37 7.82 15.99
N LYS A 363 -6.45 7.52 16.73
CA LYS A 363 -6.48 7.60 18.21
C LYS A 363 -5.39 6.71 18.85
N GLU A 364 -5.00 5.59 18.23
CA GLU A 364 -3.87 4.73 18.64
C GLU A 364 -2.51 5.46 18.61
N LYS A 365 -2.22 6.24 17.56
CA LYS A 365 -1.01 7.08 17.53
C LYS A 365 -1.05 8.22 18.55
N LEU A 366 -2.24 8.63 18.96
CA LEU A 366 -2.48 9.66 19.99
C LEU A 366 -2.30 9.11 21.41
N LYS A 367 -2.65 7.84 21.68
CA LYS A 367 -2.45 7.17 22.98
C LYS A 367 -0.98 7.14 23.41
N TYR A 368 -0.06 7.03 22.46
CA TYR A 368 1.39 7.11 22.75
C TYR A 368 1.93 8.53 22.92
N LYS A 369 1.16 9.59 22.57
CA LYS A 369 1.66 10.97 22.53
C LYS A 369 0.59 11.96 22.98
N VAL A 370 0.58 12.19 24.29
CA VAL A 370 -0.23 13.20 24.98
C VAL A 370 0.00 14.58 24.33
N ASN A 371 -1.09 15.16 23.79
CA ASN A 371 -1.27 16.47 23.13
C ASN A 371 -1.09 16.54 21.60
N LYS A 372 -2.15 17.00 20.90
CA LYS A 372 -2.20 17.31 19.45
C LYS A 372 -1.05 18.21 18.98
N VAL A 373 -0.66 19.20 19.79
CA VAL A 373 0.49 20.09 19.54
C VAL A 373 1.82 19.31 19.57
N LYS A 374 1.98 18.35 20.50
CA LYS A 374 3.16 17.49 20.58
C LYS A 374 3.15 16.40 19.49
N ALA A 375 1.98 15.98 19.01
CA ALA A 375 1.85 15.05 17.89
C ALA A 375 2.28 15.68 16.56
N VAL A 376 1.87 16.93 16.28
CA VAL A 376 2.34 17.72 15.12
C VAL A 376 3.83 18.02 15.23
N ALA A 377 4.30 18.48 16.39
CA ALA A 377 5.74 18.67 16.63
C ALA A 377 6.53 17.34 16.52
N SER A 378 5.93 16.20 16.86
CA SER A 378 6.55 14.88 16.71
C SER A 378 6.49 14.35 15.27
N ALA A 379 5.49 14.68 14.47
CA ALA A 379 5.46 14.37 13.04
C ALA A 379 6.53 15.19 12.31
N ASN A 380 6.63 16.47 12.65
CA ASN A 380 7.67 17.39 12.15
C ASN A 380 9.08 17.02 12.63
N LYS A 381 9.23 16.34 13.78
CA LYS A 381 10.52 15.79 14.23
C LYS A 381 10.90 14.47 13.54
N ARG A 382 9.96 13.77 12.90
CA ARG A 382 10.19 12.47 12.24
C ARG A 382 10.43 12.60 10.74
N VAL A 383 9.85 13.60 10.10
CA VAL A 383 10.15 13.93 8.70
C VAL A 383 11.24 14.99 8.69
N GLN A 384 12.38 14.69 8.07
CA GLN A 384 13.44 15.69 7.85
C GLN A 384 13.48 15.97 6.35
N PRO A 385 12.79 17.00 5.85
CA PRO A 385 12.67 17.21 4.41
C PRO A 385 14.03 17.42 3.74
N LEU A 386 14.15 17.07 2.47
CA LEU A 386 15.41 17.17 1.73
C LEU A 386 16.00 18.59 1.76
N ALA A 387 15.17 19.63 1.72
CA ALA A 387 15.63 21.02 1.77
C ALA A 387 16.39 21.39 3.06
N THR A 388 16.28 20.61 4.14
CA THR A 388 17.08 20.82 5.36
C THR A 388 18.39 20.05 5.36
N GLN A 389 18.61 19.18 4.37
CA GLN A 389 19.74 18.25 4.31
C GLN A 389 20.68 18.52 3.13
N THR A 390 20.21 19.26 2.12
CA THR A 390 20.99 19.64 0.94
C THR A 390 20.73 21.08 0.52
N ALA A 391 21.72 21.68 -0.15
CA ALA A 391 21.59 22.98 -0.81
C ALA A 391 20.95 22.87 -2.20
N LEU A 392 20.71 21.66 -2.70
CA LEU A 392 20.09 21.42 -4.00
C LEU A 392 18.60 21.83 -3.97
N SER A 393 18.16 22.50 -5.03
CA SER A 393 16.74 22.71 -5.29
C SER A 393 16.05 21.39 -5.62
N ARG A 394 14.73 21.34 -5.41
CA ARG A 394 13.87 20.21 -5.81
C ARG A 394 14.13 19.75 -7.24
N ASP A 395 14.18 20.69 -8.19
CA ASP A 395 14.37 20.40 -9.61
C ASP A 395 15.81 19.96 -9.95
N GLN A 396 16.80 20.38 -9.15
CA GLN A 396 18.16 19.85 -9.28
C GLN A 396 18.24 18.41 -8.79
N ILE A 397 17.50 18.05 -7.73
CA ILE A 397 17.43 16.67 -7.25
C ILE A 397 16.74 15.78 -8.30
N ILE A 398 15.56 16.20 -8.80
CA ILE A 398 14.83 15.43 -9.82
C ILE A 398 15.69 15.22 -11.08
N ARG A 399 16.30 16.29 -11.61
CA ARG A 399 17.17 16.18 -12.79
C ARG A 399 18.39 15.31 -12.51
N GLY A 400 19.06 15.53 -11.39
CA GLY A 400 20.21 14.74 -10.99
C GLY A 400 19.90 13.25 -10.85
N MET A 401 18.72 12.90 -10.30
CA MET A 401 18.29 11.51 -10.21
C MET A 401 18.00 10.89 -11.58
N ALA A 402 17.35 11.63 -12.48
CA ALA A 402 17.08 11.16 -13.84
C ALA A 402 18.36 11.00 -14.66
N ASP A 403 19.27 11.99 -14.58
CA ASP A 403 20.58 11.96 -15.25
C ASP A 403 21.43 10.80 -14.73
N HIS A 404 21.39 10.53 -13.42
CA HIS A 404 22.07 9.40 -12.82
C HIS A 404 21.51 8.06 -13.34
N ALA A 405 20.18 7.91 -13.35
CA ALA A 405 19.54 6.70 -13.88
C ALA A 405 19.95 6.42 -15.33
N LEU A 406 19.95 7.45 -16.18
CA LEU A 406 20.41 7.37 -17.58
C LEU A 406 21.90 7.03 -17.72
N ALA A 407 22.73 7.45 -16.76
CA ALA A 407 24.17 7.23 -16.80
C ALA A 407 24.59 5.87 -16.23
N THR A 408 23.83 5.31 -15.28
CA THR A 408 24.25 4.12 -14.52
C THR A 408 23.49 2.85 -14.86
N ILE A 409 22.27 2.94 -15.38
CA ILE A 409 21.48 1.77 -15.78
C ILE A 409 21.81 1.47 -17.25
N PRO A 410 22.32 0.26 -17.58
CA PRO A 410 22.59 -0.11 -18.96
C PRO A 410 21.34 0.00 -19.84
N ASP A 411 21.52 0.44 -21.08
CA ASP A 411 20.46 0.61 -22.08
C ASP A 411 19.29 1.52 -21.67
N ALA A 412 19.41 2.22 -20.54
CA ALA A 412 18.46 3.23 -20.13
C ALA A 412 18.52 4.41 -21.10
N HIS A 413 17.36 4.87 -21.55
CA HIS A 413 17.29 5.97 -22.49
C HIS A 413 16.06 6.86 -22.24
N PRO A 414 16.08 8.11 -22.73
CA PRO A 414 14.94 9.01 -22.57
C PRO A 414 13.69 8.45 -23.25
N GLY A 415 12.59 8.40 -22.51
CA GLY A 415 11.29 7.97 -23.00
C GLY A 415 10.24 9.09 -22.97
N ILE A 416 9.10 8.84 -23.60
CA ILE A 416 7.90 9.66 -23.50
C ILE A 416 6.67 8.78 -23.24
N ILE A 417 5.64 9.34 -22.60
CA ILE A 417 4.34 8.66 -22.52
C ILE A 417 3.58 8.91 -23.82
N PRO A 418 3.14 7.87 -24.54
CA PRO A 418 2.35 8.03 -25.77
C PRO A 418 1.05 8.81 -25.55
N ASP A 419 0.64 9.60 -26.55
CA ASP A 419 -0.61 10.39 -26.52
C ASP A 419 -1.86 9.52 -26.37
N SER A 420 -1.82 8.28 -26.85
CA SER A 420 -2.87 7.28 -26.66
C SER A 420 -3.07 6.98 -25.18
N MET A 421 -1.99 6.76 -24.42
CA MET A 421 -2.04 6.53 -22.98
C MET A 421 -2.47 7.79 -22.22
N LEU A 422 -2.00 8.97 -22.62
CA LEU A 422 -2.50 10.24 -22.06
C LEU A 422 -4.01 10.39 -22.26
N THR A 423 -4.54 9.94 -23.41
CA THR A 423 -5.98 9.99 -23.70
C THR A 423 -6.76 8.98 -22.86
N GLN A 424 -6.25 7.74 -22.73
CA GLN A 424 -6.84 6.73 -21.86
C GLN A 424 -6.85 7.19 -20.40
N ALA A 425 -5.73 7.73 -19.91
CA ALA A 425 -5.60 8.24 -18.55
C ALA A 425 -6.54 9.44 -18.30
N ARG A 426 -6.72 10.36 -19.27
CA ARG A 426 -7.72 11.44 -19.15
C ARG A 426 -9.13 10.90 -19.00
N SER A 427 -9.49 9.87 -19.77
CA SER A 427 -10.80 9.24 -19.65
C SER A 427 -10.96 8.59 -18.27
N LEU A 428 -9.98 7.79 -17.85
CA LEU A 428 -9.99 7.08 -16.57
C LEU A 428 -9.97 8.04 -15.37
N ALA A 429 -9.25 9.15 -15.47
CA ALA A 429 -9.23 10.20 -14.46
C ALA A 429 -10.63 10.77 -14.24
N ARG A 430 -11.38 11.02 -15.32
CA ARG A 430 -12.74 11.55 -15.26
C ARG A 430 -13.74 10.51 -14.75
N THR A 431 -13.66 9.26 -15.21
CA THR A 431 -14.66 8.23 -14.91
C THR A 431 -14.40 7.46 -13.62
N ARG A 432 -13.22 7.61 -13.01
CA ARG A 432 -12.85 6.90 -11.77
C ARG A 432 -12.18 7.82 -10.77
N PHE A 433 -11.02 8.38 -11.08
CA PHE A 433 -10.21 9.06 -10.05
C PHE A 433 -10.72 10.43 -9.61
N SER A 434 -11.64 11.02 -10.37
CA SER A 434 -12.41 12.22 -9.99
C SER A 434 -13.79 11.87 -9.44
N ASP A 435 -14.17 10.59 -9.46
CA ASP A 435 -15.45 10.12 -8.97
C ASP A 435 -15.42 10.04 -7.44
N SER A 436 -16.44 10.63 -6.81
CA SER A 436 -16.61 10.58 -5.37
C SER A 436 -16.81 9.15 -4.88
N ASP A 437 -17.51 8.31 -5.64
CA ASP A 437 -17.78 6.93 -5.25
C ASP A 437 -16.49 6.10 -5.21
N TRP A 438 -15.55 6.36 -6.12
CA TRP A 438 -14.23 5.75 -6.06
C TRP A 438 -13.41 6.25 -4.86
N THR A 439 -13.37 7.56 -4.65
CA THR A 439 -12.60 8.16 -3.54
C THR A 439 -13.15 7.70 -2.19
N HIS A 440 -14.46 7.66 -2.01
CA HIS A 440 -15.14 7.24 -0.78
C HIS A 440 -15.39 5.74 -0.71
N ARG A 441 -15.03 4.98 -1.75
CA ARG A 441 -15.16 3.53 -1.71
C ARG A 441 -14.48 3.00 -0.47
N ILE A 442 -15.24 2.20 0.25
CA ILE A 442 -14.77 1.35 1.31
C ILE A 442 -14.61 -0.04 0.67
N PRO A 443 -13.38 -0.53 0.44
CA PRO A 443 -13.13 -1.72 -0.38
C PRO A 443 -13.86 -2.97 0.06
#